data_AF-A0A836V2D6-F1
#
_entry.id   AF-A0A836V2D6-F1
#
_cell.length_a   1.000
_cell.length_b   1.000
_cell.length_c   1.000
_cell.angle_alpha   90.00
_cell.angle_beta   90.00
_cell.angle_gamma   90.00
#
_symmetry.space_group_name_H-M   'P 1'
#
loop_
_entity.id
_entity.type
_entity.pdbx_description
1 polymer ?
#
loop_
_entity_poly.entity_id
_entity_poly.type
_entity_poly.pdbx_seq_one_letter_code
_entity_poly.pdbx_strand_id
1 'polypeptide(L)'
;MQFDLCYKQYEYKLNLAACKSFYEQTGKDLNYTLLRYLEACRDGSTLDAAKRLNILFGLESFDVIAKMLHCLVKQEDKSIPLIEIEDAMFRVGWMPTIEDGDQCEPWPLVVALIATDVSD
;
A
#
# COMPACT_ATOMS: atom_id res chain seq x y z
N MET A 1 -2.63 -12.01 6.50
CA MET A 1 -3.13 -10.63 6.51
C MET A 1 -3.49 -10.33 5.07
N GLN A 2 -4.51 -9.53 4.82
CA GLN A 2 -5.00 -9.31 3.46
C GLN A 2 -5.23 -7.83 3.18
N PHE A 3 -5.02 -7.43 1.93
CA PHE A 3 -5.41 -6.11 1.45
C PHE A 3 -6.13 -6.21 0.11
N ASP A 4 -6.95 -5.21 -0.17
CA ASP A 4 -7.80 -5.16 -1.36
C ASP A 4 -7.23 -4.15 -2.36
N LEU A 5 -7.05 -4.58 -3.62
CA LEU A 5 -6.76 -3.69 -4.75
C LEU A 5 -7.66 -4.03 -5.94
N CYS A 6 -8.43 -3.03 -6.38
CA CYS A 6 -9.29 -3.02 -7.55
C CYS A 6 -10.33 -4.14 -7.67
N TYR A 7 -9.92 -5.34 -8.02
CA TYR A 7 -10.80 -6.50 -8.26
C TYR A 7 -10.33 -7.75 -7.51
N LYS A 8 -9.29 -7.63 -6.68
CA LYS A 8 -8.65 -8.77 -6.03
C LYS A 8 -8.19 -8.45 -4.62
N GLN A 9 -8.37 -9.45 -3.76
CA GLN A 9 -7.81 -9.50 -2.43
C GLN A 9 -6.47 -10.24 -2.48
N TYR A 10 -5.46 -9.66 -1.84
CA TYR A 10 -4.11 -10.19 -1.82
C TYR A 10 -3.73 -10.57 -0.39
N GLU A 11 -3.47 -11.86 -0.19
CA GLU A 11 -2.79 -12.34 1.02
C GLU A 11 -1.35 -11.83 1.02
N TYR A 12 -0.90 -11.41 2.20
CA TYR A 12 0.42 -10.85 2.36
C TYR A 12 1.02 -11.20 3.72
N LYS A 13 2.36 -11.12 3.78
CA LYS A 13 3.10 -11.34 5.00
C LYS A 13 4.28 -10.40 5.13
N LEU A 14 4.31 -9.67 6.25
CA LEU A 14 5.47 -8.93 6.66
C LEU A 14 6.45 -9.87 7.38
N ASN A 15 7.59 -10.13 6.74
CA ASN A 15 8.67 -10.92 7.32
C ASN A 15 10.03 -10.37 6.86
N LEU A 16 11.12 -10.93 7.42
CA LEU A 16 12.47 -10.50 7.07
C LEU A 16 12.79 -10.62 5.57
N ALA A 17 12.22 -11.59 4.86
CA ALA A 17 12.42 -11.77 3.43
C ALA A 17 11.72 -10.67 2.62
N ALA A 18 10.52 -10.25 3.01
CA ALA A 18 9.85 -9.09 2.42
C ALA A 18 10.68 -7.81 2.61
N CYS A 19 11.15 -7.55 3.84
CA CYS A 19 11.96 -6.37 4.14
C CYS A 19 13.26 -6.34 3.33
N LYS A 20 14.00 -7.44 3.28
CA LYS A 20 15.23 -7.54 2.47
C LYS A 20 14.96 -7.32 0.99
N SER A 21 13.92 -7.99 0.46
CA SER A 21 13.63 -7.90 -0.96
C SER A 21 13.13 -6.51 -1.37
N PHE A 22 12.44 -5.80 -0.48
CA PHE A 22 12.06 -4.41 -0.71
C PHE A 22 13.27 -3.48 -0.72
N TYR A 23 14.18 -3.64 0.25
CA TYR A 23 15.42 -2.87 0.31
C TYR A 23 16.31 -3.09 -0.92
N GLU A 24 16.46 -4.34 -1.36
CA GLU A 24 17.23 -4.68 -2.58
C GLU A 24 16.68 -4.01 -3.84
N GLN A 25 15.36 -3.83 -3.93
CA GLN A 25 14.71 -3.25 -5.12
C GLN A 25 14.61 -1.72 -5.11
N THR A 26 14.64 -1.10 -3.94
CA THR A 26 14.30 0.33 -3.78
C THR A 26 15.34 1.13 -2.99
N GLY A 27 16.22 0.47 -2.24
CA GLY A 27 17.11 1.10 -1.27
C GLY A 27 16.40 1.66 -0.03
N LYS A 28 15.12 1.34 0.19
CA LYS A 28 14.29 1.85 1.29
C LYS A 28 13.98 0.76 2.31
N ASP A 29 13.77 1.18 3.55
CA ASP A 29 13.35 0.29 4.63
C ASP A 29 11.82 0.17 4.68
N LEU A 30 11.32 -1.06 4.63
CA LEU A 30 9.89 -1.35 4.52
C LEU A 30 9.12 -0.83 5.75
N ASN A 31 9.64 -1.12 6.95
CA ASN A 31 8.98 -0.74 8.19
C ASN A 31 8.97 0.78 8.36
N TYR A 32 10.06 1.46 8.00
CA TYR A 32 10.13 2.91 8.00
C TYR A 32 9.16 3.52 6.98
N THR A 33 9.03 2.92 5.79
CA THR A 33 8.02 3.34 4.82
C THR A 33 6.62 3.23 5.40
N LEU A 34 6.25 2.10 6.02
CA LEU A 34 4.94 1.93 6.67
C LEU A 34 4.73 2.93 7.83
N LEU A 35 5.76 3.17 8.65
CA LEU A 35 5.71 4.13 9.75
C LEU A 35 5.37 5.54 9.27
N ARG A 36 5.97 5.98 8.15
CA ARG A 36 5.66 7.31 7.57
C ARG A 36 4.20 7.45 7.15
N TYR A 37 3.57 6.36 6.71
CA TYR A 37 2.13 6.36 6.39
C TYR A 37 1.28 6.44 7.67
N LEU A 38 1.65 5.72 8.73
CA LEU A 38 0.97 5.84 10.03
C LEU A 38 1.04 7.27 10.60
N GLU A 39 2.23 7.89 10.55
CA GLU A 39 2.42 9.27 10.99
C GLU A 39 1.56 10.24 10.18
N ALA A 40 1.58 10.12 8.85
CA ALA A 40 0.77 10.96 7.97
C ALA A 40 -0.75 10.81 8.22
N CYS A 41 -1.22 9.60 8.52
CA CYS A 41 -2.62 9.37 8.89
C CYS A 41 -3.00 10.01 10.22
N ARG A 42 -2.11 9.98 11.22
CA ARG A 42 -2.34 10.62 12.53
C ARG A 42 -2.35 12.14 12.40
N ASP A 43 -1.35 12.70 11.73
CA ASP A 43 -1.20 14.15 11.52
C ASP A 43 -2.33 14.73 10.66
N GLY A 44 -2.81 13.94 9.69
CA GLY A 44 -3.88 14.33 8.77
C GLY A 44 -5.30 14.11 9.29
N SER A 45 -5.50 13.64 10.53
CA SER A 45 -6.82 13.20 11.04
C SER A 45 -7.91 14.29 11.05
N THR A 46 -7.53 15.56 11.09
CA THR A 46 -8.45 16.72 11.05
C THR A 46 -8.61 17.33 9.66
N LEU A 47 -7.88 16.84 8.66
CA LEU A 47 -7.91 17.34 7.30
C LEU A 47 -9.03 16.69 6.47
N ASP A 48 -9.49 17.41 5.45
CA ASP A 48 -10.39 16.84 4.44
C ASP A 48 -9.71 15.72 3.63
N ALA A 49 -10.52 14.87 3.01
CA ALA A 49 -10.05 13.67 2.30
C ALA A 49 -9.04 13.99 1.19
N ALA A 50 -9.24 15.07 0.42
CA ALA A 50 -8.36 15.44 -0.67
C ALA A 50 -6.98 15.88 -0.15
N LYS A 51 -6.92 16.67 0.93
CA LYS A 51 -5.64 17.05 1.55
C LYS A 51 -4.92 15.86 2.16
N ARG A 52 -5.65 14.95 2.82
CA ARG A 52 -5.07 13.71 3.35
C ARG A 52 -4.43 12.88 2.24
N LEU A 53 -5.15 12.66 1.15
CA LEU A 53 -4.64 11.90 0.01
C LEU A 53 -3.42 12.56 -0.60
N ASN A 54 -3.44 13.88 -0.78
CA ASN A 54 -2.27 14.61 -1.30
C ASN A 54 -1.01 14.38 -0.45
N ILE A 55 -1.14 14.37 0.88
CA ILE A 55 -0.02 14.05 1.79
C ILE A 55 0.45 12.62 1.55
N LEU A 56 -0.47 11.64 1.53
CA LEU A 56 -0.14 10.22 1.37
C LEU A 56 0.51 9.92 0.02
N PHE A 57 -0.03 10.45 -1.07
CA PHE A 57 0.57 10.37 -2.41
C PHE A 57 1.96 11.01 -2.47
N GLY A 58 2.23 12.01 -1.64
CA GLY A 58 3.52 12.69 -1.55
C GLY A 58 4.59 11.94 -0.76
N LEU A 59 4.25 10.85 -0.05
CA LEU A 59 5.22 10.14 0.79
C LEU A 59 6.21 9.30 -0.02
N GLU A 60 5.72 8.62 -1.06
CA GLU A 60 6.48 7.71 -1.91
C GLU A 60 5.92 7.66 -3.33
N SER A 61 6.76 7.28 -4.29
CA SER A 61 6.32 7.12 -5.68
C SER A 61 5.49 5.86 -5.89
N PHE A 62 4.68 5.86 -6.96
CA PHE A 62 3.91 4.70 -7.40
C PHE A 62 4.75 3.43 -7.53
N ASP A 63 5.92 3.52 -8.20
CA ASP A 63 6.84 2.40 -8.40
C ASP A 63 7.36 1.80 -7.08
N VAL A 64 7.72 2.65 -6.11
CA VAL A 64 8.19 2.19 -4.80
C VAL A 64 7.10 1.43 -4.07
N ILE A 65 5.86 1.95 -4.08
CA ILE A 65 4.74 1.30 -3.41
C ILE A 65 4.33 0.00 -4.10
N ALA A 66 4.31 -0.04 -5.43
CA ALA A 66 4.05 -1.27 -6.17
C ALA A 66 5.04 -2.38 -5.79
N LYS A 67 6.33 -2.05 -5.73
CA LYS A 67 7.38 -2.98 -5.27
C LYS A 67 7.20 -3.40 -3.82
N MET A 68 6.79 -2.48 -2.94
CA MET A 68 6.51 -2.80 -1.54
C MET A 68 5.37 -3.82 -1.42
N LEU A 69 4.23 -3.54 -2.04
CA LEU A 69 3.07 -4.43 -2.04
C LEU A 69 3.42 -5.79 -2.65
N HIS A 70 4.11 -5.81 -3.79
CA HIS A 70 4.60 -7.04 -4.40
C HIS A 70 5.54 -7.83 -3.47
N CYS A 71 6.43 -7.17 -2.75
CA CYS A 71 7.34 -7.82 -1.81
C CYS A 71 6.60 -8.50 -0.65
N LEU A 72 5.48 -7.94 -0.21
CA LEU A 72 4.63 -8.50 0.83
C LEU A 72 3.80 -9.68 0.31
N VAL A 73 3.16 -9.53 -0.86
CA VAL A 73 2.31 -10.55 -1.48
C VAL A 73 3.11 -11.78 -1.88
N LYS A 74 4.29 -11.61 -2.48
CA LYS A 74 5.09 -12.74 -2.96
C LYS A 74 5.61 -13.68 -1.86
N GLN A 75 5.48 -13.29 -0.59
CA GLN A 75 5.79 -14.18 0.53
C GLN A 75 4.74 -15.27 0.70
N GLU A 76 3.50 -14.99 0.30
CA GLU A 76 2.38 -15.93 0.33
C GLU A 76 2.16 -16.56 -1.05
N ASP A 77 2.17 -15.75 -2.12
CA ASP A 77 1.98 -16.23 -3.50
C ASP A 77 3.05 -15.69 -4.46
N LYS A 78 4.01 -16.54 -4.80
CA LYS A 78 5.11 -16.23 -5.73
C LYS A 78 4.69 -16.17 -7.20
N SER A 79 3.48 -16.62 -7.53
CA SER A 79 2.97 -16.62 -8.91
C SER A 79 2.52 -15.24 -9.36
N ILE A 80 2.26 -14.32 -8.41
CA ILE A 80 1.81 -12.96 -8.71
C ILE A 80 2.96 -12.12 -9.26
N PRO A 81 2.90 -11.66 -10.52
CA PRO A 81 3.91 -10.79 -11.08
C PRO A 81 3.71 -9.34 -10.61
N LEU A 82 4.78 -8.54 -10.59
CA LEU A 82 4.72 -7.11 -10.20
C LEU A 82 3.70 -6.32 -11.04
N ILE A 83 3.62 -6.60 -12.35
CA ILE A 83 2.70 -5.90 -13.26
C ILE A 83 1.22 -6.07 -12.89
N GLU A 84 0.85 -7.17 -12.22
CA GLU A 84 -0.51 -7.36 -11.73
C GLU A 84 -0.83 -6.36 -10.60
N ILE A 85 0.12 -6.17 -9.67
CA ILE A 85 0.00 -5.18 -8.59
C ILE A 85 -0.05 -3.76 -9.16
N GLU A 86 0.79 -3.45 -10.13
CA GLU A 86 0.81 -2.15 -10.80
C GLU A 86 -0.51 -1.85 -11.53
N ASP A 87 -1.05 -2.82 -12.29
CA ASP A 87 -2.35 -2.68 -12.97
C ASP A 87 -3.48 -2.47 -11.95
N ALA A 88 -3.49 -3.25 -10.85
CA ALA A 88 -4.50 -3.10 -9.80
C ALA A 88 -4.41 -1.72 -9.11
N MET A 89 -3.20 -1.25 -8.76
CA MET A 89 -2.97 0.08 -8.20
C MET A 89 -3.37 1.21 -9.15
N PHE A 90 -3.18 1.03 -10.46
CA PHE A 90 -3.58 2.01 -11.46
C PHE A 90 -5.12 2.13 -11.56
N ARG A 91 -5.83 1.00 -11.46
CA ARG A 91 -7.28 0.93 -11.64
C ARG A 91 -8.11 1.41 -10.45
N VAL A 92 -7.59 1.32 -9.22
CA VAL A 92 -8.30 1.86 -8.03
C VAL A 92 -8.47 3.39 -8.08
N GLY A 93 -7.83 4.07 -9.05
CA GLY A 93 -7.94 5.51 -9.19
C GLY A 93 -7.19 6.25 -8.08
N TRP A 94 -7.49 7.55 -7.96
CA TRP A 94 -6.75 8.46 -7.08
C TRP A 94 -7.62 9.12 -6.00
N MET A 95 -8.94 8.93 -6.04
CA MET A 95 -9.89 9.43 -5.05
C MET A 95 -10.81 8.30 -4.59
N PRO A 96 -11.21 8.27 -3.30
CA PRO A 96 -12.24 7.38 -2.82
C PRO A 96 -13.54 7.61 -3.59
N THR A 97 -14.17 6.53 -4.02
CA THR A 97 -15.49 6.58 -4.63
C THR A 97 -16.56 6.35 -3.57
N ILE A 98 -17.74 6.94 -3.79
CA ILE A 98 -18.91 6.82 -2.90
C ILE A 98 -19.67 5.49 -3.18
N GLU A 99 -19.36 4.82 -4.29
CA GLU A 99 -19.97 3.52 -4.60
C GLU A 99 -19.47 2.46 -3.61
N ASP A 100 -20.43 1.83 -2.92
CA ASP A 100 -20.22 0.67 -2.05
C ASP A 100 -19.67 -0.49 -2.90
N GLY A 101 -18.35 -0.53 -3.03
CA GLY A 101 -17.61 -1.61 -3.66
C GLY A 101 -16.37 -1.89 -2.82
N ASP A 102 -16.32 -3.09 -2.24
CA ASP A 102 -15.09 -3.63 -1.65
C ASP A 102 -14.04 -3.61 -2.78
N GLN A 103 -12.95 -2.85 -2.64
CA GLN A 103 -11.81 -2.70 -3.58
C GLN A 103 -11.69 -1.39 -4.40
N CYS A 104 -12.42 -0.33 -4.06
CA CYS A 104 -12.27 0.99 -4.74
C CYS A 104 -11.35 1.99 -4.01
N GLU A 105 -10.63 1.57 -2.96
CA GLU A 105 -9.78 2.48 -2.20
C GLU A 105 -8.51 2.85 -2.97
N PRO A 106 -8.15 4.15 -3.09
CA PRO A 106 -6.92 4.55 -3.72
C PRO A 106 -5.73 3.94 -2.97
N TRP A 107 -4.71 3.49 -3.72
CA TRP A 107 -3.60 2.73 -3.17
C TRP A 107 -2.88 3.37 -1.96
N PRO A 108 -2.79 4.71 -1.79
CA PRO A 108 -2.14 5.26 -0.59
C PRO A 108 -2.94 4.96 0.69
N LEU A 109 -4.28 4.85 0.59
CA LEU A 109 -5.11 4.43 1.72
C LEU A 109 -4.93 2.94 2.01
N VAL A 110 -4.80 2.11 0.98
CA VAL A 110 -4.47 0.69 1.15
C VAL A 110 -3.16 0.51 1.90
N VAL A 111 -2.13 1.31 1.59
CA VAL A 111 -0.86 1.30 2.34
C VAL A 111 -1.05 1.71 3.79
N ALA A 112 -1.85 2.76 4.04
CA ALA A 112 -2.15 3.19 5.41
C ALA A 112 -2.88 2.11 6.22
N LEU A 113 -3.81 1.38 5.59
CA LEU A 113 -4.51 0.26 6.21
C LEU A 113 -3.55 -0.88 6.56
N ILE A 114 -2.67 -1.27 5.64
CA ILE A 114 -1.60 -2.27 5.90
C ILE A 114 -0.71 -1.81 7.05
N ALA A 115 -0.31 -0.54 7.06
CA ALA A 115 0.56 -0.01 8.10
C ALA A 115 -0.11 -0.07 9.49
N THR A 116 -1.43 0.13 9.54
CA THR A 116 -2.24 0.01 10.76
C THR A 116 -2.35 -1.45 11.21
N ASP A 117 -2.71 -2.35 10.29
CA ASP A 117 -2.85 -3.81 10.52
C ASP A 117 -1.55 -4.46 11.02
N VAL A 118 -0.40 -3.98 10.55
CA VAL A 118 0.92 -4.46 10.99
C VAL A 118 1.32 -3.93 12.37
N SER A 119 0.80 -2.76 12.77
CA SER A 119 1.19 -2.11 14.02
C SER A 119 0.39 -2.55 15.24
N ASP A 120 -0.78 -3.17 15.02
CA ASP A 120 -1.67 -3.74 16.03
C ASP A 120 -1.38 -5.23 16.28
#